data_AF-A0A2G6GSK0-F1
#
_entry.id   AF-A0A2G6GSK0-F1
#
_cell.length_a   1.000
_cell.length_b   1.000
_cell.length_c   1.000
_cell.angle_alpha   90.00
_cell.angle_beta   90.00
_cell.angle_gamma   90.00
#
_symmetry.space_group_name_H-M   'P 1'
#
loop_
_entity.id
_entity.type
_entity.pdbx_description
1 polymer ?
#
loop_
_entity_poly.entity_id
_entity_poly.type
_entity_poly.pdbx_seq_one_letter_code
_entity_poly.pdbx_strand_id
1 'polypeptide(L)'
;MSSKTTNNSPMLKLLLAPFRILFKILGVNYNQLYAILKAKLTMDNRRSISFSNQNNTPKNQIAMQVVMYGFMGLMFLVVIISMPSALLGYTIFFSMVMLMIALAMIIEFTTLLFDTRDNYVLASRPVNNETLATAKIFHIAIYMLIISLSISLPVVIYTLVKFGVGAMLLFLALLVFTSFFILFLTNIFYFVLSNLVSSRRMKDIVVYIQVAMAILFMAGYQLMPRIFDYYDVENIGDMVLEWWHLAIPPVWMSAGLEIAIQGIYDTKHIVFLIFAIAIPILSLILVVKVLSPRFNKAVQQEERVQKTKKTTKIIQRKQGWVARLSQIFTSNMQEAACFEMVWKMSSRERIFKQSVYPTFGYLLIFILMYFFKGKEFSLDSLRA
;
A
#
# COMPACT_ATOMS: atom_id res chain seq x y z
N MET A 1 -29.87 -17.95 20.01
CA MET A 1 -29.98 -16.75 19.14
C MET A 1 -28.96 -16.87 18.03
N SER A 2 -29.43 -17.16 16.82
CA SER A 2 -28.66 -17.69 15.69
C SER A 2 -27.60 -16.70 15.21
N SER A 3 -26.31 -17.06 15.32
CA SER A 3 -25.24 -16.31 14.66
C SER A 3 -25.36 -16.54 13.16
N LYS A 4 -25.83 -15.53 12.42
CA LYS A 4 -25.72 -15.47 10.96
C LYS A 4 -24.26 -15.68 10.59
N THR A 5 -23.91 -16.91 10.22
CA THR A 5 -22.71 -17.22 9.47
C THR A 5 -22.80 -16.40 8.19
N THR A 6 -21.94 -15.40 8.07
CA THR A 6 -21.81 -14.57 6.88
C THR A 6 -21.65 -15.50 5.67
N ASN A 7 -22.65 -15.49 4.79
CA ASN A 7 -22.73 -16.32 3.60
C ASN A 7 -21.75 -15.79 2.54
N ASN A 8 -20.45 -15.85 2.81
CA ASN A 8 -19.38 -15.48 1.87
C ASN A 8 -19.06 -16.63 0.88
N SER A 9 -19.76 -17.76 1.01
CA SER A 9 -19.52 -18.97 0.21
C SER A 9 -19.81 -18.84 -1.29
N PRO A 10 -20.82 -18.09 -1.77
CA PRO A 10 -21.04 -17.91 -3.21
C PRO A 10 -20.13 -16.81 -3.80
N MET A 11 -19.87 -15.72 -3.06
CA MET A 11 -19.05 -14.60 -3.53
C MET A 11 -17.59 -15.01 -3.76
N LEU A 12 -17.01 -15.79 -2.83
CA LEU A 12 -15.64 -16.28 -2.98
C LEU A 12 -15.53 -17.23 -4.20
N LYS A 13 -16.53 -18.09 -4.42
CA LYS A 13 -16.57 -18.98 -5.60
C LYS A 13 -16.70 -18.20 -6.91
N LEU A 14 -17.45 -17.08 -6.92
CA LEU A 14 -17.61 -16.21 -8.08
C LEU A 14 -16.29 -15.50 -8.42
N LEU A 15 -15.58 -15.00 -7.41
CA LEU A 15 -14.28 -14.31 -7.57
C LEU A 15 -13.17 -15.28 -8.06
N LEU A 16 -13.24 -16.55 -7.66
CA LEU A 16 -12.31 -17.62 -8.09
C LEU A 16 -12.67 -18.27 -9.43
N ALA A 17 -13.91 -18.13 -9.91
CA ALA A 17 -14.39 -18.75 -11.14
C ALA A 17 -13.58 -18.38 -12.41
N PRO A 18 -13.25 -17.09 -12.68
CA PRO A 18 -12.52 -16.73 -13.88
C PRO A 18 -11.09 -17.29 -13.93
N PHE A 19 -10.50 -17.62 -12.77
CA PHE A 19 -9.13 -18.14 -12.67
C PHE A 19 -9.05 -19.68 -12.70
N ARG A 20 -10.18 -20.39 -12.91
CA ARG A 20 -10.19 -21.87 -12.95
C ARG A 20 -9.28 -22.48 -14.01
N ILE A 21 -9.23 -21.85 -15.19
CA ILE A 21 -8.36 -22.29 -16.29
C ILE A 21 -6.90 -22.14 -15.87
N LEU A 22 -6.55 -21.01 -15.24
CA LEU A 22 -5.22 -20.76 -14.70
C LEU A 22 -4.84 -21.80 -13.63
N PHE A 23 -5.75 -22.15 -12.71
CA PHE A 23 -5.50 -23.17 -11.68
C PHE A 23 -5.25 -24.57 -12.24
N LYS A 24 -5.96 -24.94 -13.32
CA LYS A 24 -5.79 -26.25 -13.97
C LYS A 24 -4.44 -26.36 -14.69
N ILE A 25 -3.99 -25.28 -15.32
CA ILE A 25 -2.67 -25.20 -15.98
C ILE A 25 -1.53 -25.30 -14.94
N LEU A 26 -1.76 -24.81 -13.72
CA LEU A 26 -0.77 -24.76 -12.65
C LEU A 26 -0.76 -25.99 -11.72
N GLY A 27 -1.52 -27.05 -12.03
CA GLY A 27 -1.58 -28.25 -11.17
C GLY A 27 -2.17 -28.00 -9.78
N VAL A 28 -2.89 -26.88 -9.59
CA VAL A 28 -3.44 -26.47 -8.28
C VAL A 28 -4.75 -27.18 -8.00
N ASN A 29 -4.86 -27.79 -6.82
CA ASN A 29 -6.12 -28.41 -6.38
C ASN A 29 -7.12 -27.33 -5.92
N TYR A 30 -8.16 -27.09 -6.72
CA TYR A 30 -9.18 -26.07 -6.48
C TYR A 30 -9.89 -26.21 -5.12
N ASN A 31 -10.18 -27.44 -4.68
CA ASN A 31 -10.89 -27.69 -3.42
C ASN A 31 -10.01 -27.35 -2.22
N GLN A 32 -8.73 -27.71 -2.28
CA GLN A 32 -7.75 -27.35 -1.25
C GLN A 32 -7.52 -25.83 -1.20
N LEU A 33 -7.37 -25.19 -2.37
CA LEU A 33 -7.23 -23.73 -2.49
C LEU A 33 -8.40 -23.00 -1.83
N TYR A 34 -9.63 -23.39 -2.17
CA TYR A 34 -10.85 -22.80 -1.62
C TYR A 34 -10.94 -22.95 -0.10
N ALA A 35 -10.60 -24.14 0.44
CA ALA A 35 -10.64 -24.39 1.88
C ALA A 35 -9.63 -23.49 2.64
N ILE A 36 -8.42 -23.34 2.10
CA ILE A 36 -7.37 -22.48 2.70
C ILE A 36 -7.80 -21.01 2.67
N LEU A 37 -8.30 -20.53 1.52
CA LEU A 37 -8.78 -19.14 1.39
C LEU A 37 -9.95 -18.83 2.33
N LYS A 38 -10.93 -19.73 2.41
CA LYS A 38 -12.07 -19.58 3.32
C LYS A 38 -11.60 -19.50 4.77
N ALA A 39 -10.67 -20.37 5.18
CA ALA A 39 -10.12 -20.36 6.52
C ALA A 39 -9.40 -19.04 6.83
N LYS A 40 -8.52 -18.57 5.93
CA LYS A 40 -7.79 -17.31 6.11
C LYS A 40 -8.71 -16.10 6.24
N LEU A 41 -9.65 -15.91 5.32
CA LEU A 41 -10.62 -14.81 5.38
C LEU A 41 -11.49 -14.84 6.65
N THR A 42 -11.81 -16.04 7.15
CA THR A 42 -12.57 -16.19 8.40
C THR A 42 -11.73 -15.84 9.63
N MET A 43 -10.44 -16.20 9.64
CA MET A 43 -9.51 -15.83 10.70
C MET A 43 -9.28 -14.31 10.71
N ASP A 44 -9.14 -13.70 9.55
CA ASP A 44 -8.89 -12.27 9.43
C ASP A 44 -10.09 -11.43 9.88
N ASN A 45 -11.32 -11.86 9.59
CA ASN A 45 -12.51 -11.17 10.10
C ASN A 45 -12.65 -11.24 11.64
N ARG A 46 -11.89 -12.13 12.31
CA ARG A 46 -11.90 -12.29 13.78
C ARG A 46 -10.78 -11.50 14.47
N ARG A 47 -9.82 -10.92 13.75
CA ARG A 47 -8.61 -10.29 14.31
C ARG A 47 -8.86 -8.85 14.80
N SER A 48 -9.27 -8.68 16.06
CA SER A 48 -9.67 -7.38 16.61
C SER A 48 -8.65 -6.27 16.33
N ILE A 49 -9.14 -5.14 15.81
CA ILE A 49 -8.35 -3.92 15.70
C ILE A 49 -8.13 -3.40 17.12
N SER A 50 -6.87 -3.12 17.46
CA SER A 50 -6.40 -2.66 18.79
C SER A 50 -6.98 -1.32 19.28
N PHE A 51 -7.95 -0.73 18.57
CA PHE A 51 -8.57 0.57 18.88
C PHE A 51 -9.83 0.48 19.76
N SER A 52 -10.29 -0.72 20.15
CA SER A 52 -11.44 -0.84 21.06
C SER A 52 -11.19 -1.94 22.08
N ASN A 53 -10.71 -1.52 23.24
CA ASN A 53 -10.55 -2.39 24.41
C ASN A 53 -11.82 -2.39 25.30
N GLN A 54 -12.96 -1.84 24.84
CA GLN A 54 -14.10 -1.57 25.73
C GLN A 54 -15.41 -2.29 25.38
N ASN A 55 -15.64 -2.83 24.17
CA ASN A 55 -16.96 -3.42 23.84
C ASN A 55 -16.89 -4.79 23.16
N ASN A 56 -17.38 -5.80 23.86
CA ASN A 56 -17.45 -7.24 23.54
C ASN A 56 -18.35 -7.63 22.34
N THR A 57 -18.51 -6.76 21.33
CA THR A 57 -19.24 -7.13 20.10
C THR A 57 -18.24 -7.41 18.97
N PRO A 58 -18.22 -8.61 18.37
CA PRO A 58 -17.39 -8.88 17.21
C PRO A 58 -17.94 -8.09 16.02
N LYS A 59 -17.54 -6.83 15.88
CA LYS A 59 -17.83 -6.04 14.68
C LYS A 59 -16.98 -6.58 13.54
N ASN A 60 -17.61 -6.84 12.39
CA ASN A 60 -16.93 -7.28 11.17
C ASN A 60 -15.84 -6.26 10.80
N GLN A 61 -14.58 -6.66 10.92
CA GLN A 61 -13.43 -5.76 10.71
C GLN A 61 -13.30 -5.34 9.27
N ILE A 62 -13.55 -6.27 8.35
CA ILE A 62 -13.55 -5.98 6.91
C ILE A 62 -14.60 -4.92 6.60
N ALA A 63 -15.79 -4.99 7.22
CA ALA A 63 -16.82 -3.97 7.02
C ALA A 63 -16.39 -2.60 7.56
N MET A 64 -15.75 -2.55 8.73
CA MET A 64 -15.21 -1.30 9.27
C MET A 64 -14.13 -0.69 8.37
N GLN A 65 -13.24 -1.54 7.82
CA GLN A 65 -12.21 -1.11 6.87
C GLN A 65 -12.84 -0.55 5.58
N VAL A 66 -13.86 -1.23 5.03
CA VAL A 66 -14.59 -0.75 3.85
C VAL A 66 -15.19 0.64 4.10
N VAL A 67 -15.79 0.87 5.28
CA VAL A 67 -16.35 2.19 5.64
C VAL A 67 -15.27 3.25 5.77
N MET A 68 -14.16 2.97 6.46
CA MET A 68 -13.05 3.91 6.63
C MET A 68 -12.39 4.27 5.29
N TYR A 69 -12.14 3.27 4.45
CA TYR A 69 -11.56 3.48 3.12
C TYR A 69 -12.54 4.16 2.17
N GLY A 70 -13.84 3.86 2.25
CA GLY A 70 -14.88 4.56 1.50
C GLY A 70 -14.97 6.04 1.86
N PHE A 71 -14.84 6.38 3.14
CA PHE A 71 -14.76 7.77 3.59
C PHE A 71 -13.52 8.48 3.03
N MET A 72 -12.36 7.81 3.03
CA MET A 72 -11.14 8.35 2.39
C MET A 72 -11.35 8.59 0.89
N GLY A 73 -12.13 7.73 0.22
CA GLY A 73 -12.53 7.90 -1.18
C GLY A 73 -13.27 9.20 -1.48
N LEU A 74 -14.02 9.75 -0.52
CA LEU A 74 -14.70 11.04 -0.69
C LEU A 74 -13.70 12.19 -0.83
N MET A 75 -12.57 12.14 -0.12
CA MET A 75 -11.52 13.15 -0.27
C MET A 75 -10.92 13.12 -1.67
N PHE A 76 -10.72 11.94 -2.25
CA PHE A 76 -10.25 11.82 -3.63
C PHE A 76 -11.28 12.25 -4.65
N LEU A 77 -12.57 12.05 -4.37
CA LEU A 77 -13.64 12.57 -5.22
C LEU A 77 -13.61 14.09 -5.28
N VAL A 78 -13.40 14.79 -4.16
CA VAL A 78 -13.25 16.25 -4.14
C VAL A 78 -12.12 16.69 -5.05
N VAL A 79 -10.96 16.03 -4.96
CA VAL A 79 -9.81 16.32 -5.83
C VAL A 79 -10.17 16.17 -7.31
N ILE A 80 -10.86 15.09 -7.70
CA ILE A 80 -11.26 14.89 -9.11
C ILE A 80 -12.20 15.99 -9.60
N ILE A 81 -13.17 16.41 -8.77
CA ILE A 81 -14.15 17.44 -9.14
C ILE A 81 -13.48 18.82 -9.28
N SER A 82 -12.46 19.10 -8.47
CA SER A 82 -11.72 20.36 -8.50
C SER A 82 -10.74 20.49 -9.67
N MET A 83 -10.49 19.42 -10.43
CA MET A 83 -9.54 19.47 -11.56
C MET A 83 -10.26 19.89 -12.86
N PRO A 84 -9.64 20.77 -13.68
CA PRO A 84 -10.24 21.25 -14.93
C PRO A 84 -10.33 20.15 -16.00
N SER A 85 -9.31 19.28 -16.10
CA SER A 85 -9.27 18.18 -17.06
C SER A 85 -9.52 16.82 -16.39
N ALA A 86 -10.29 15.97 -17.07
CA ALA A 86 -10.56 14.61 -16.61
C ALA A 86 -9.26 13.79 -16.50
N LEU A 87 -8.35 13.92 -17.47
CA LEU A 87 -7.06 13.24 -17.46
C LEU A 87 -6.24 13.54 -16.20
N LEU A 88 -6.14 14.80 -15.77
CA LEU A 88 -5.40 15.15 -14.55
C LEU A 88 -6.08 14.59 -13.30
N GLY A 89 -7.39 14.78 -13.18
CA GLY A 89 -8.16 14.31 -12.02
C GLY A 89 -8.02 12.80 -11.80
N TYR A 90 -8.25 12.01 -12.85
CA TYR A 90 -8.13 10.56 -12.77
C TYR A 90 -6.67 10.09 -12.65
N THR A 91 -5.67 10.82 -13.20
CA THR A 91 -4.25 10.50 -13.00
C THR A 91 -3.86 10.65 -11.53
N ILE A 92 -4.26 11.74 -10.87
CA ILE A 92 -4.01 11.95 -9.44
C ILE A 92 -4.70 10.85 -8.62
N PHE A 93 -5.94 10.53 -8.96
CA PHE A 93 -6.70 9.47 -8.32
C PHE A 93 -6.00 8.10 -8.43
N PHE A 94 -5.66 7.65 -9.64
CA PHE A 94 -4.98 6.37 -9.84
C PHE A 94 -3.60 6.36 -9.16
N SER A 95 -2.90 7.50 -9.11
CA SER A 95 -1.63 7.63 -8.38
C SER A 95 -1.81 7.39 -6.88
N MET A 96 -2.82 8.03 -6.28
CA MET A 96 -3.15 7.88 -4.86
C MET A 96 -3.57 6.44 -4.54
N VAL A 97 -4.43 5.84 -5.38
CA VAL A 97 -4.87 4.45 -5.21
C VAL A 97 -3.69 3.48 -5.35
N MET A 98 -2.84 3.65 -6.37
CA MET A 98 -1.63 2.84 -6.54
C MET A 98 -0.71 2.92 -5.33
N LEU A 99 -0.50 4.12 -4.79
CA LEU A 99 0.34 4.36 -3.61
C LEU A 99 -0.26 3.67 -2.37
N MET A 100 -1.57 3.83 -2.13
CA MET A 100 -2.28 3.17 -1.03
C MET A 100 -2.20 1.65 -1.10
N ILE A 101 -2.45 1.08 -2.29
CA ILE A 101 -2.35 -0.37 -2.53
C ILE A 101 -0.90 -0.83 -2.33
N ALA A 102 0.10 -0.10 -2.82
CA ALA A 102 1.51 -0.46 -2.64
C ALA A 102 1.90 -0.48 -1.15
N LEU A 103 1.49 0.53 -0.38
CA LEU A 103 1.74 0.61 1.05
C LEU A 103 1.08 -0.53 1.82
N ALA A 104 -0.20 -0.77 1.57
CA ALA A 104 -0.92 -1.89 2.18
C ALA A 104 -0.22 -3.22 1.86
N MET A 105 0.21 -3.42 0.61
CA MET A 105 0.92 -4.62 0.19
C MET A 105 2.27 -4.79 0.92
N ILE A 106 3.07 -3.73 1.09
CA ILE A 106 4.34 -3.79 1.84
C ILE A 106 4.09 -4.23 3.31
N ILE A 107 3.03 -3.73 3.94
CA ILE A 107 2.65 -4.10 5.31
C ILE A 107 2.23 -5.57 5.37
N GLU A 108 1.34 -5.98 4.46
CA GLU A 108 0.86 -7.35 4.39
C GLU A 108 2.00 -8.34 4.16
N PHE A 109 2.89 -8.07 3.21
CA PHE A 109 4.04 -8.94 2.93
C PHE A 109 4.95 -9.12 4.14
N THR A 110 5.15 -8.07 4.94
CA THR A 110 5.96 -8.16 6.15
C THR A 110 5.34 -9.10 7.20
N THR A 111 4.02 -9.21 7.22
CA THR A 111 3.29 -10.09 8.15
C THR A 111 3.09 -11.50 7.59
N LEU A 112 2.79 -11.65 6.31
CA LEU A 112 2.48 -12.93 5.68
C LEU A 112 3.71 -13.79 5.37
N LEU A 113 4.85 -13.16 5.12
CA LEU A 113 6.04 -13.84 4.58
C LEU A 113 7.03 -14.25 5.67
N PHE A 114 7.12 -13.43 6.72
CA PHE A 114 7.97 -13.70 7.87
C PHE A 114 7.23 -14.36 9.04
N ASP A 115 5.91 -14.54 8.95
CA ASP A 115 5.21 -15.37 9.92
C ASP A 115 5.30 -16.84 9.50
N THR A 116 6.34 -17.49 9.99
CA THR A 116 6.62 -18.90 9.77
C THR A 116 5.56 -19.82 10.41
N ARG A 117 4.67 -19.30 11.27
CA ARG A 117 3.67 -20.12 12.00
C ARG A 117 2.75 -20.90 11.05
N ASP A 118 2.34 -20.28 9.94
CA ASP A 118 1.50 -20.94 8.94
C ASP A 118 2.23 -22.09 8.24
N ASN A 119 3.53 -21.94 7.97
CA ASN A 119 4.33 -23.00 7.36
C ASN A 119 4.48 -24.19 8.32
N TYR A 120 4.65 -23.98 9.63
CA TYR A 120 4.74 -25.08 10.60
C TYR A 120 3.45 -25.92 10.67
N VAL A 121 2.29 -25.27 10.61
CA VAL A 121 0.99 -25.96 10.67
C VAL A 121 0.63 -26.61 9.34
N LEU A 122 0.85 -25.91 8.22
CA LEU A 122 0.45 -26.39 6.89
C LEU A 122 1.46 -27.37 6.27
N ALA A 123 2.75 -27.34 6.65
CA ALA A 123 3.75 -28.30 6.16
C ALA A 123 3.51 -29.73 6.67
N SER A 124 2.73 -29.90 7.73
CA SER A 124 2.33 -31.23 8.23
C SER A 124 1.13 -31.83 7.48
N ARG A 125 0.51 -31.10 6.53
CA ARG A 125 -0.62 -31.58 5.74
C ARG A 125 -0.20 -31.86 4.29
N PRO A 126 -0.81 -32.86 3.62
CA PRO A 126 -0.51 -33.21 2.22
C PRO A 126 -1.12 -32.18 1.25
N VAL A 127 -0.59 -30.96 1.26
CA VAL A 127 -0.98 -29.87 0.36
C VAL A 127 0.20 -29.56 -0.55
N ASN A 128 -0.04 -29.51 -1.86
CA ASN A 128 1.00 -29.12 -2.82
C ASN A 128 1.54 -27.72 -2.49
N ASN A 129 2.87 -27.57 -2.54
CA ASN A 129 3.54 -26.27 -2.34
C ASN A 129 3.01 -25.19 -3.30
N GLU A 130 2.65 -25.59 -4.52
CA GLU A 130 2.03 -24.73 -5.55
C GLU A 130 0.63 -24.26 -5.13
N THR A 131 -0.19 -25.15 -4.56
CA THR A 131 -1.52 -24.82 -4.01
C THR A 131 -1.40 -23.83 -2.84
N LEU A 132 -0.42 -24.02 -1.96
CA LEU A 132 -0.20 -23.17 -0.79
C LEU A 132 0.31 -21.77 -1.18
N ALA A 133 1.24 -21.68 -2.13
CA ALA A 133 1.71 -20.41 -2.67
C ALA A 133 0.58 -19.65 -3.38
N THR A 134 -0.18 -20.35 -4.22
CA THR A 134 -1.34 -19.79 -4.93
C THR A 134 -2.41 -19.30 -3.94
N ALA A 135 -2.68 -20.05 -2.88
CA ALA A 135 -3.62 -19.63 -1.84
C ALA A 135 -3.19 -18.35 -1.14
N LYS A 136 -1.89 -18.19 -0.83
CA LYS A 136 -1.36 -16.96 -0.23
C LYS A 136 -1.49 -15.77 -1.20
N ILE A 137 -1.12 -15.95 -2.47
CA ILE A 137 -1.21 -14.89 -3.49
C ILE A 137 -2.67 -14.45 -3.70
N PHE A 138 -3.61 -15.40 -3.80
CA PHE A 138 -5.02 -15.07 -3.98
C PHE A 138 -5.64 -14.44 -2.74
N HIS A 139 -5.22 -14.85 -1.55
CA HIS A 139 -5.65 -14.20 -0.31
C HIS A 139 -5.29 -12.72 -0.31
N ILE A 140 -4.03 -12.41 -0.63
CA ILE A 140 -3.54 -11.04 -0.76
C ILE A 140 -4.31 -10.31 -1.87
N ALA A 141 -4.42 -10.90 -3.06
CA ALA A 141 -5.12 -10.28 -4.18
C ALA A 141 -6.59 -9.91 -3.86
N ILE A 142 -7.32 -10.79 -3.15
CA ILE A 142 -8.69 -10.52 -2.71
C ILE A 142 -8.72 -9.34 -1.75
N TYR A 143 -7.81 -9.29 -0.78
CA TYR A 143 -7.76 -8.18 0.17
C TYR A 143 -7.42 -6.86 -0.51
N MET A 144 -6.46 -6.86 -1.44
CA MET A 144 -6.12 -5.68 -2.23
C MET A 144 -7.30 -5.18 -3.06
N LEU A 145 -8.08 -6.10 -3.65
CA LEU A 145 -9.30 -5.74 -4.38
C LEU A 145 -10.37 -5.14 -3.47
N ILE A 146 -10.53 -5.64 -2.25
CA ILE A 146 -11.45 -5.07 -1.27
C ILE A 146 -11.03 -3.63 -0.94
N ILE A 147 -9.74 -3.40 -0.64
CA ILE A 147 -9.22 -2.05 -0.38
C ILE A 147 -9.44 -1.14 -1.59
N SER A 148 -9.01 -1.56 -2.78
CA SER A 148 -9.07 -0.74 -3.99
C SER A 148 -10.50 -0.36 -4.34
N LEU A 149 -11.44 -1.31 -4.27
CA LEU A 149 -12.86 -1.05 -4.50
C LEU A 149 -13.47 -0.15 -3.43
N SER A 150 -13.07 -0.32 -2.15
CA SER A 150 -13.60 0.51 -1.06
C SER A 150 -13.21 1.98 -1.22
N ILE A 151 -11.93 2.25 -1.49
CA ILE A 151 -11.42 3.61 -1.71
C ILE A 151 -12.08 4.25 -2.94
N SER A 152 -12.33 3.45 -3.98
CA SER A 152 -12.82 3.97 -5.25
C SER A 152 -14.34 4.13 -5.30
N LEU A 153 -15.08 3.62 -4.31
CA LEU A 153 -16.54 3.53 -4.36
C LEU A 153 -17.22 4.89 -4.64
N PRO A 154 -16.85 6.02 -3.98
CA PRO A 154 -17.43 7.32 -4.31
C PRO A 154 -17.12 7.78 -5.73
N VAL A 155 -15.91 7.49 -6.22
CA VAL A 155 -15.47 7.85 -7.58
C VAL A 155 -16.18 7.00 -8.63
N VAL A 156 -16.45 5.72 -8.37
CA VAL A 156 -17.28 4.86 -9.23
C VAL A 156 -18.67 5.47 -9.41
N ILE A 157 -19.31 5.90 -8.31
CA ILE A 157 -20.64 6.51 -8.35
C ILE A 157 -20.61 7.81 -9.15
N TYR A 158 -19.60 8.67 -8.92
CA TYR A 158 -19.43 9.89 -9.68
C TYR A 158 -19.25 9.63 -11.18
N THR A 159 -18.39 8.67 -11.54
CA THR A 159 -18.12 8.29 -12.94
C THR A 159 -19.41 7.80 -13.61
N LEU A 160 -20.20 6.99 -12.90
CA LEU A 160 -21.50 6.50 -13.39
C LEU A 160 -22.49 7.64 -13.67
N VAL A 161 -22.63 8.58 -12.73
CA VAL A 161 -23.59 9.68 -12.83
C VAL A 161 -23.18 10.68 -13.91
N LYS A 162 -21.89 10.99 -14.04
CA LYS A 162 -21.39 12.03 -14.96
C LYS A 162 -21.14 11.52 -16.38
N PHE A 163 -20.63 10.29 -16.54
CA PHE A 163 -20.14 9.76 -17.82
C PHE A 163 -20.86 8.48 -18.28
N GLY A 164 -21.78 7.94 -17.47
CA GLY A 164 -22.62 6.80 -17.81
C GLY A 164 -21.99 5.43 -17.52
N VAL A 165 -22.73 4.38 -17.90
CA VAL A 165 -22.40 2.98 -17.56
C VAL A 165 -21.13 2.49 -18.24
N GLY A 166 -20.88 2.90 -19.49
CA GLY A 166 -19.69 2.47 -20.24
C GLY A 166 -18.38 2.89 -19.56
N ALA A 167 -18.28 4.17 -19.17
CA ALA A 167 -17.12 4.70 -18.45
C ALA A 167 -16.95 4.04 -17.07
N MET A 168 -18.06 3.78 -16.35
CA MET A 168 -18.03 3.09 -15.06
C MET A 168 -17.49 1.65 -15.16
N LEU A 169 -17.92 0.88 -16.17
CA LEU A 169 -17.43 -0.48 -16.37
C LEU A 169 -15.94 -0.50 -16.76
N LEU A 170 -15.52 0.41 -17.64
CA LEU A 170 -14.11 0.54 -18.01
C LEU A 170 -13.26 0.95 -16.81
N PHE A 171 -13.73 1.90 -15.99
CA PHE A 171 -13.06 2.30 -14.76
C PHE A 171 -12.87 1.14 -13.78
N LEU A 172 -13.91 0.33 -13.55
CA LEU A 172 -13.81 -0.86 -12.70
C LEU A 172 -12.80 -1.88 -13.25
N ALA A 173 -12.77 -2.09 -14.57
CA ALA A 173 -11.80 -2.98 -15.21
C ALA A 173 -10.35 -2.46 -15.02
N LEU A 174 -10.12 -1.16 -15.27
CA LEU A 174 -8.82 -0.51 -15.09
C LEU A 174 -8.36 -0.51 -13.63
N LEU A 175 -9.29 -0.39 -12.68
CA LEU A 175 -9.01 -0.50 -11.25
C LEU A 175 -8.54 -1.91 -10.89
N VAL A 176 -9.18 -2.96 -11.41
CA VAL A 176 -8.72 -4.35 -11.22
C VAL A 176 -7.32 -4.55 -11.82
N PHE A 177 -7.08 -4.05 -13.03
CA PHE A 177 -5.77 -4.10 -13.66
C PHE A 177 -4.70 -3.33 -12.87
N THR A 178 -5.06 -2.18 -12.31
CA THR A 178 -4.19 -1.40 -11.41
C THR A 178 -3.78 -2.22 -10.19
N SER A 179 -4.73 -2.91 -9.54
CA SER A 179 -4.44 -3.75 -8.38
C SER A 179 -3.48 -4.90 -8.72
N PHE A 180 -3.64 -5.54 -9.88
CA PHE A 180 -2.71 -6.58 -10.33
C PHE A 180 -1.33 -6.04 -10.70
N PHE A 181 -1.27 -4.87 -11.32
CA PHE A 181 -0.02 -4.20 -11.63
C PHE A 181 0.80 -3.90 -10.37
N ILE A 182 0.17 -3.32 -9.35
CA ILE A 182 0.84 -3.02 -8.08
C ILE A 182 1.25 -4.29 -7.34
N LEU A 183 0.42 -5.34 -7.37
CA LEU A 183 0.79 -6.63 -6.81
C LEU A 183 2.10 -7.14 -7.41
N PHE A 184 2.29 -7.01 -8.73
CA PHE A 184 3.55 -7.37 -9.38
C PHE A 184 4.71 -6.44 -9.04
N LEU A 185 4.49 -5.12 -9.08
CA LEU A 185 5.54 -4.14 -8.82
C LEU A 185 6.11 -4.31 -7.41
N THR A 186 5.23 -4.42 -6.42
CA THR A 186 5.67 -4.56 -5.02
C THR A 186 6.29 -5.95 -4.77
N ASN A 187 5.91 -6.95 -5.55
CA ASN A 187 6.54 -8.27 -5.56
C ASN A 187 8.00 -8.22 -6.09
N ILE A 188 8.25 -7.46 -7.17
CA ILE A 188 9.62 -7.19 -7.65
C ILE A 188 10.40 -6.44 -6.58
N PHE A 189 9.82 -5.37 -6.04
CA PHE A 189 10.43 -4.59 -4.98
C PHE A 189 10.85 -5.47 -3.80
N TYR A 190 9.96 -6.37 -3.37
CA TYR A 190 10.24 -7.34 -2.32
C TYR A 190 11.39 -8.27 -2.70
N PHE A 191 11.34 -8.88 -3.89
CA PHE A 191 12.38 -9.80 -4.34
C PHE A 191 13.78 -9.15 -4.35
N VAL A 192 13.87 -7.91 -4.85
CA VAL A 192 15.10 -7.13 -4.81
C VAL A 192 15.53 -6.89 -3.36
N LEU A 193 14.60 -6.46 -2.51
CA LEU A 193 14.88 -6.14 -1.12
C LEU A 193 15.36 -7.36 -0.31
N SER A 194 14.78 -8.54 -0.54
CA SER A 194 15.19 -9.79 0.12
C SER A 194 16.59 -10.25 -0.26
N ASN A 195 17.07 -9.90 -1.46
CA ASN A 195 18.44 -10.23 -1.87
C ASN A 195 19.48 -9.28 -1.24
N LEU A 196 19.08 -8.07 -0.86
CA LEU A 196 19.98 -7.04 -0.32
C LEU A 196 19.98 -6.98 1.21
N VAL A 197 18.87 -7.37 1.85
CA VAL A 197 18.61 -7.06 3.26
C VAL A 197 18.11 -8.30 4.01
N SER A 198 18.62 -8.52 5.22
CA SER A 198 18.13 -9.61 6.08
C SER A 198 16.70 -9.37 6.58
N SER A 199 15.91 -10.44 6.76
CA SER A 199 14.53 -10.43 7.27
C SER A 199 14.29 -9.46 8.44
N ARG A 200 15.24 -9.38 9.37
CA ARG A 200 15.12 -8.55 10.57
C ARG A 200 15.11 -7.06 10.23
N ARG A 201 15.99 -6.64 9.32
CA ARG A 201 16.12 -5.26 8.84
C ARG A 201 15.00 -4.89 7.88
N MET A 202 14.41 -5.85 7.18
CA MET A 202 13.28 -5.60 6.29
C MET A 202 12.09 -4.97 7.02
N LYS A 203 11.78 -5.46 8.22
CA LYS A 203 10.74 -4.86 9.06
C LYS A 203 11.06 -3.43 9.49
N ASP A 204 12.34 -3.08 9.64
CA ASP A 204 12.75 -1.69 9.91
C ASP A 204 12.59 -0.83 8.65
N ILE A 205 12.94 -1.34 7.46
CA ILE A 205 12.77 -0.61 6.19
C ILE A 205 11.31 -0.28 5.92
N VAL A 206 10.39 -1.21 6.18
CA VAL A 206 8.95 -0.97 6.04
C VAL A 206 8.49 0.20 6.90
N VAL A 207 8.96 0.27 8.15
CA VAL A 207 8.69 1.40 9.05
C VAL A 207 9.21 2.70 8.45
N TYR A 208 10.44 2.72 7.93
CA TYR A 208 11.01 3.92 7.32
C TYR A 208 10.26 4.35 6.04
N ILE A 209 9.84 3.40 5.20
CA ILE A 209 9.02 3.69 4.02
C ILE A 209 7.68 4.31 4.44
N GLN A 210 7.03 3.78 5.48
CA GLN A 210 5.79 4.36 6.00
C GLN A 210 5.99 5.77 6.54
N VAL A 211 7.07 6.02 7.28
CA VAL A 211 7.40 7.37 7.77
C VAL A 211 7.64 8.32 6.59
N ALA A 212 8.44 7.92 5.60
CA ALA A 212 8.71 8.73 4.42
C ALA A 212 7.43 9.02 3.64
N MET A 213 6.56 8.04 3.47
CA MET A 213 5.27 8.20 2.79
C MET A 213 4.32 9.11 3.57
N ALA A 214 4.25 8.99 4.90
CA ALA A 214 3.47 9.91 5.72
C ALA A 214 3.94 11.36 5.54
N ILE A 215 5.25 11.60 5.55
CA ILE A 215 5.84 12.91 5.28
C ILE A 215 5.49 13.38 3.86
N LEU A 216 5.57 12.51 2.86
CA LEU A 216 5.20 12.82 1.48
C LEU A 216 3.73 13.18 1.34
N PHE A 217 2.81 12.47 2.01
CA PHE A 217 1.39 12.81 2.02
C PHE A 217 1.14 14.18 2.65
N MET A 218 1.80 14.47 3.76
CA MET A 218 1.70 15.78 4.41
C MET A 218 2.25 16.90 3.54
N ALA A 219 3.42 16.69 2.92
CA ALA A 219 3.99 17.63 1.97
C ALA A 219 3.08 17.82 0.76
N GLY A 220 2.55 16.73 0.20
CA GLY A 220 1.63 16.75 -0.94
C GLY A 220 0.35 17.52 -0.64
N TYR A 221 -0.32 17.24 0.49
CA TYR A 221 -1.51 17.97 0.94
C TYR A 221 -1.28 19.48 1.02
N GLN A 222 -0.10 19.87 1.46
CA GLN A 222 0.23 21.25 1.78
C GLN A 222 0.82 22.03 0.60
N LEU A 223 1.58 21.36 -0.28
CA LEU A 223 2.22 21.94 -1.46
C LEU A 223 1.29 21.93 -2.68
N MET A 224 0.42 20.91 -2.83
CA MET A 224 -0.44 20.78 -4.02
C MET A 224 -1.30 22.02 -4.28
N PRO A 225 -2.07 22.55 -3.32
CA PRO A 225 -2.88 23.75 -3.55
C PRO A 225 -2.04 24.94 -4.04
N ARG A 226 -0.83 25.11 -3.49
CA ARG A 226 0.06 26.22 -3.85
C ARG A 226 0.67 26.07 -5.23
N ILE A 227 1.01 24.84 -5.64
CA ILE A 227 1.45 24.58 -7.02
C ILE A 227 0.31 24.97 -7.96
N PHE A 228 -0.93 24.60 -7.62
CA PHE A 228 -2.08 24.96 -8.44
C PHE A 228 -2.36 26.49 -8.47
N ASP A 229 -2.21 27.19 -7.34
CA ASP A 229 -2.34 28.66 -7.29
C ASP A 229 -1.24 29.37 -8.10
N TYR A 230 -0.01 28.85 -8.10
CA TYR A 230 1.13 29.48 -8.77
C TYR A 230 1.10 29.35 -10.30
N TYR A 231 0.53 28.26 -10.81
CA TYR A 231 0.56 27.94 -12.24
C TYR A 231 -0.71 28.36 -13.01
N ASP A 232 -1.64 29.13 -12.42
CA ASP A 232 -2.91 29.55 -13.06
C ASP A 232 -3.57 28.39 -13.81
N VAL A 233 -3.98 27.37 -13.06
CA VAL A 233 -4.45 26.07 -13.58
C VAL A 233 -5.70 26.19 -14.46
N GLU A 234 -6.42 27.31 -14.38
CA GLU A 234 -7.50 27.65 -15.32
C GLU A 234 -7.00 27.91 -16.75
N ASN A 235 -5.73 28.31 -16.92
CA ASN A 235 -5.09 28.61 -18.22
C ASN A 235 -4.04 27.57 -18.66
N ILE A 236 -3.71 26.59 -17.81
CA ILE A 236 -2.92 25.43 -18.24
C ILE A 236 -3.85 24.61 -19.14
N GLY A 237 -3.62 24.69 -20.46
CA GLY A 237 -4.35 23.88 -21.43
C GLY A 237 -4.38 22.39 -21.06
N ASP A 238 -5.36 21.67 -21.60
CA ASP A 238 -5.54 20.24 -21.36
C ASP A 238 -4.21 19.50 -21.34
N MET A 239 -4.00 18.66 -20.31
CA MET A 239 -2.78 17.87 -20.18
C MET A 239 -2.57 17.06 -21.47
N VAL A 240 -1.55 17.42 -22.25
CA VAL A 240 -1.26 16.73 -23.51
C VAL A 240 -0.44 15.48 -23.21
N LEU A 241 -0.89 14.35 -23.74
CA LEU A 241 -0.16 13.09 -23.64
C LEU A 241 1.17 13.17 -24.41
N GLU A 242 2.26 13.08 -23.66
CA GLU A 242 3.62 12.99 -24.18
C GLU A 242 4.23 11.61 -23.94
N TRP A 243 5.25 11.25 -24.72
CA TRP A 243 5.91 9.94 -24.65
C TRP A 243 6.50 9.63 -23.26
N TRP A 244 6.96 10.64 -22.52
CA TRP A 244 7.52 10.46 -21.18
C TRP A 244 6.47 10.11 -20.14
N HIS A 245 5.18 10.41 -20.38
CA HIS A 245 4.08 9.95 -19.53
C HIS A 245 3.91 8.43 -19.56
N LEU A 246 4.48 7.75 -20.57
CA LEU A 246 4.57 6.29 -20.55
C LEU A 246 5.43 5.77 -19.39
N ALA A 247 6.26 6.58 -18.73
CA ALA A 247 6.96 6.17 -17.51
C ALA A 247 6.07 6.25 -16.24
N ILE A 248 4.85 6.79 -16.34
CA ILE A 248 3.96 7.07 -15.22
C ILE A 248 2.71 6.18 -15.32
N PRO A 249 2.68 5.00 -14.66
CA PRO A 249 1.59 4.03 -14.79
C PRO A 249 0.17 4.58 -14.51
N PRO A 250 -0.03 5.50 -13.54
CA PRO A 250 -1.33 6.13 -13.34
C PRO A 250 -1.90 6.83 -14.57
N VAL A 251 -1.04 7.42 -15.42
CA VAL A 251 -1.47 8.11 -16.64
C VAL A 251 -2.06 7.12 -17.63
N TRP A 252 -1.55 5.89 -17.69
CA TRP A 252 -2.06 4.87 -18.61
C TRP A 252 -3.51 4.53 -18.30
N MET A 253 -3.81 4.38 -17.02
CA MET A 253 -5.17 4.10 -16.54
C MET A 253 -6.09 5.29 -16.79
N SER A 254 -5.61 6.49 -16.54
CA SER A 254 -6.39 7.71 -16.75
C SER A 254 -6.68 7.99 -18.22
N ALA A 255 -5.67 7.91 -19.10
CA ALA A 255 -5.81 8.09 -20.53
C ALA A 255 -6.69 7.00 -21.17
N GLY A 256 -6.58 5.76 -20.68
CA GLY A 256 -7.47 4.68 -21.10
C GLY A 256 -8.93 4.95 -20.75
N LEU A 257 -9.20 5.55 -19.57
CA LEU A 257 -10.54 5.94 -19.16
C LEU A 257 -11.08 7.14 -19.96
N GLU A 258 -10.21 8.09 -20.32
CA GLU A 258 -10.59 9.30 -21.07
C GLU A 258 -11.23 8.98 -22.43
N ILE A 259 -10.83 7.88 -23.08
CA ILE A 259 -11.47 7.38 -24.31
C ILE A 259 -12.98 7.18 -24.10
N ALA A 260 -13.39 6.62 -22.97
CA ALA A 260 -14.81 6.39 -22.66
C ALA A 260 -15.52 7.64 -22.13
N ILE A 261 -14.78 8.59 -21.55
CA ILE A 261 -15.33 9.83 -20.98
C ILE A 261 -15.58 10.88 -22.06
N GLN A 262 -14.59 11.13 -22.92
CA GLN A 262 -14.61 12.20 -23.91
C GLN A 262 -14.89 11.69 -25.33
N GLY A 263 -14.83 10.36 -25.56
CA GLY A 263 -15.01 9.79 -26.89
C GLY A 263 -13.86 10.08 -27.86
N ILE A 264 -12.68 10.42 -27.34
CA ILE A 264 -11.49 10.74 -28.14
C ILE A 264 -10.72 9.45 -28.44
N TYR A 265 -10.65 9.09 -29.72
CA TYR A 265 -9.95 7.90 -30.22
C TYR A 265 -8.61 8.25 -30.89
N ASP A 266 -7.82 9.11 -30.25
CA ASP A 266 -6.49 9.44 -30.75
C ASP A 266 -5.52 8.25 -30.59
N THR A 267 -4.52 8.19 -31.44
CA THR A 267 -3.48 7.13 -31.45
C THR A 267 -2.80 7.03 -30.09
N LYS A 268 -2.55 8.18 -29.44
CA LYS A 268 -1.92 8.24 -28.12
C LYS A 268 -2.78 7.53 -27.08
N HIS A 269 -4.05 7.89 -26.95
CA HIS A 269 -4.98 7.28 -25.98
C HIS A 269 -5.12 5.76 -26.16
N ILE A 270 -5.16 5.29 -27.41
CA ILE A 270 -5.20 3.85 -27.71
C ILE A 270 -3.93 3.15 -27.24
N VAL A 271 -2.75 3.73 -27.47
CA VAL A 271 -1.47 3.19 -26.99
C VAL A 271 -1.48 3.09 -25.45
N PHE A 272 -1.93 4.15 -24.76
CA PHE A 272 -2.02 4.13 -23.30
C PHE A 272 -3.02 3.09 -22.77
N LEU A 273 -4.17 2.91 -23.43
CA LEU A 273 -5.14 1.86 -23.08
C LEU A 273 -4.56 0.45 -23.26
N ILE A 274 -3.83 0.22 -24.36
CA ILE A 274 -3.12 -1.05 -24.58
C ILE A 274 -2.14 -1.30 -23.45
N PHE A 275 -1.37 -0.30 -23.03
CA PHE A 275 -0.44 -0.43 -21.91
C PHE A 275 -1.15 -0.70 -20.58
N ALA A 276 -2.26 0.00 -20.32
CA ALA A 276 -3.08 -0.16 -19.13
C ALA A 276 -3.67 -1.57 -18.96
N ILE A 277 -3.84 -2.32 -20.07
CA ILE A 277 -4.38 -3.68 -20.05
C ILE A 277 -3.28 -4.74 -20.22
N ALA A 278 -2.40 -4.58 -21.21
CA ALA A 278 -1.39 -5.56 -21.57
C ALA A 278 -0.33 -5.74 -20.48
N ILE A 279 0.16 -4.64 -19.88
CA ILE A 279 1.21 -4.72 -18.86
C ILE A 279 0.71 -5.44 -17.60
N PRO A 280 -0.48 -5.14 -17.04
CA PRO A 280 -1.00 -5.87 -15.89
C PRO A 280 -1.32 -7.35 -16.18
N ILE A 281 -1.72 -7.70 -17.40
CA ILE A 281 -1.89 -9.10 -17.79
C ILE A 281 -0.53 -9.82 -17.84
N LEU A 282 0.48 -9.19 -18.46
CA LEU A 282 1.83 -9.73 -18.51
C LEU A 282 2.41 -9.89 -17.09
N SER A 283 2.10 -8.93 -16.21
CA SER A 283 2.53 -8.93 -14.81
C SER A 283 1.99 -10.14 -14.05
N LEU A 284 0.72 -10.49 -14.22
CA LEU A 284 0.09 -11.68 -13.63
C LEU A 284 0.82 -12.97 -14.06
N ILE A 285 1.14 -13.09 -15.35
CA ILE A 285 1.84 -14.26 -15.89
C ILE A 285 3.26 -14.36 -15.26
N LEU A 286 3.96 -13.23 -15.15
CA LEU A 286 5.31 -13.18 -14.59
C LEU A 286 5.33 -13.47 -13.08
N VAL A 287 4.40 -12.93 -12.29
CA VAL A 287 4.28 -13.24 -10.84
C VAL A 287 4.16 -14.74 -10.64
N VAL A 288 3.27 -15.38 -11.40
CA VAL A 288 2.98 -16.80 -11.24
C VAL A 288 4.15 -17.67 -11.68
N LYS A 289 4.73 -17.41 -12.87
CA LYS A 289 5.80 -18.26 -13.42
C LYS A 289 7.16 -18.06 -12.77
N VAL A 290 7.54 -16.81 -12.48
CA VAL A 290 8.93 -16.49 -12.08
C VAL A 290 9.05 -16.33 -10.57
N LEU A 291 8.09 -15.69 -9.92
CA LEU A 291 8.21 -15.37 -8.51
C LEU A 291 7.82 -16.53 -7.59
N SER A 292 6.73 -17.24 -7.87
CA SER A 292 6.28 -18.38 -7.04
C SER A 292 7.42 -19.37 -6.67
N PRO A 293 8.28 -19.85 -7.61
CA PRO A 293 9.37 -20.76 -7.27
C PRO A 293 10.57 -20.08 -6.59
N ARG A 294 10.88 -18.82 -6.90
CA ARG A 294 12.02 -18.08 -6.29
C ARG A 294 11.71 -17.60 -4.88
N PHE A 295 10.46 -17.24 -4.63
CA PHE A 295 9.96 -16.79 -3.35
C PHE A 295 10.06 -17.88 -2.28
N ASN A 296 9.64 -19.11 -2.62
CA ASN A 296 9.78 -20.26 -1.72
C ASN A 296 11.25 -20.58 -1.39
N LYS A 297 12.18 -20.36 -2.32
CA LYS A 297 13.62 -20.56 -2.08
C LYS A 297 14.21 -19.51 -1.14
N ALA A 298 13.82 -18.23 -1.28
CA ALA A 298 14.28 -17.16 -0.41
C ALA A 298 13.84 -17.38 1.05
N VAL A 299 12.57 -17.75 1.27
CA VAL A 299 12.04 -18.06 2.62
C VAL A 299 12.79 -19.24 3.26
N GLN A 300 13.03 -20.32 2.52
CA GLN A 300 13.73 -21.51 3.04
C GLN A 300 15.21 -21.25 3.33
N GLN A 301 15.86 -20.37 2.58
CA GLN A 301 17.25 -19.98 2.84
C GLN A 301 17.38 -19.17 4.14
N GLU A 302 16.41 -18.31 4.45
CA GLU A 302 16.43 -17.53 5.69
C GLU A 302 16.24 -18.39 6.95
N GLU A 303 15.37 -19.40 6.91
CA GLU A 303 15.21 -20.37 8.02
C GLU A 303 16.52 -21.11 8.33
N ARG A 304 17.33 -21.41 7.30
CA ARG A 304 18.66 -22.02 7.49
C ARG A 304 19.66 -21.03 8.11
N VAL A 305 19.68 -19.78 7.65
CA VAL A 305 20.63 -18.76 8.14
C VAL A 305 20.36 -18.33 9.58
N GLN A 306 19.09 -18.32 10.03
CA GLN A 306 18.76 -18.00 11.42
C GLN A 306 19.28 -19.04 12.43
N LYS A 307 19.46 -20.30 12.02
CA LYS A 307 20.05 -21.33 12.87
C LYS A 307 21.57 -21.21 13.02
N THR A 308 22.28 -20.53 12.10
CA THR A 308 23.77 -20.56 12.06
C THR A 308 24.45 -19.32 12.66
N LYS A 309 23.75 -18.21 12.90
CA LYS A 309 24.37 -16.97 13.43
C LYS A 309 23.96 -16.65 14.87
N LYS A 310 24.32 -17.54 15.79
CA LYS A 310 24.57 -17.18 17.21
C LYS A 310 26.07 -17.06 17.45
N THR A 311 26.72 -16.10 16.79
CA THR A 311 28.02 -15.60 17.28
C THR A 311 27.75 -14.28 17.98
N THR A 312 27.63 -14.37 19.30
CA THR A 312 27.58 -13.25 20.22
C THR A 312 28.91 -12.51 20.13
N LYS A 313 29.07 -11.60 19.15
CA LYS A 313 30.18 -10.66 19.19
C LYS A 313 29.96 -9.77 20.41
N ILE A 314 30.84 -9.91 21.40
CA ILE A 314 30.96 -9.00 22.53
C ILE A 314 31.37 -7.65 21.92
N ILE A 315 30.40 -6.77 21.71
CA ILE A 315 30.64 -5.41 21.25
C ILE A 315 31.29 -4.69 22.43
N GLN A 316 32.58 -4.38 22.33
CA GLN A 316 33.27 -3.49 23.26
C GLN A 316 32.46 -2.19 23.39
N ARG A 317 32.08 -1.84 24.62
CA ARG A 317 31.34 -0.62 24.96
C ARG A 317 32.22 0.60 24.69
N LYS A 318 32.27 1.06 23.44
CA LYS A 318 32.61 2.47 23.17
C LYS A 318 31.47 3.31 23.75
N GLN A 319 31.79 4.34 24.54
CA GLN A 319 30.80 5.33 24.98
C GLN A 319 30.13 5.90 23.73
N GLY A 320 28.87 5.50 23.50
CA GLY A 320 28.09 6.01 22.38
C GLY A 320 27.75 7.47 22.61
N TRP A 321 27.47 8.20 21.53
CA TRP A 321 27.01 9.60 21.59
C TRP A 321 25.83 9.81 22.56
N VAL A 322 25.00 8.79 22.76
CA VAL A 322 23.91 8.77 23.74
C VAL A 322 24.40 8.89 25.19
N ALA A 323 25.54 8.28 25.53
CA ALA A 323 26.13 8.36 26.87
C ALA A 323 26.73 9.75 27.15
N ARG A 324 27.14 10.48 26.11
CA ARG A 324 27.55 11.89 26.24
C ARG A 324 26.33 12.80 26.39
N LEU A 325 25.27 12.55 25.63
CA LEU A 325 24.01 13.29 25.79
C LEU A 325 23.41 13.10 27.18
N SER A 326 23.44 11.86 27.72
CA SER A 326 22.91 11.61 29.05
C SER A 326 23.66 12.41 30.12
N GLN A 327 24.98 12.54 30.02
CA GLN A 327 25.77 13.37 30.93
C GLN A 327 25.50 14.87 30.82
N ILE A 328 24.99 15.35 29.69
CA ILE A 328 24.63 16.77 29.48
C ILE A 328 23.24 17.08 30.04
N PHE A 329 22.28 16.17 29.84
CA PHE A 329 20.87 16.39 30.19
C PHE A 329 20.48 15.86 31.58
N THR A 330 21.35 15.11 32.27
CA THR A 330 21.06 14.55 33.60
C THR A 330 22.17 14.86 34.59
N SER A 331 21.79 15.14 35.83
CA SER A 331 22.72 15.53 36.89
C SER A 331 23.21 14.32 37.71
N ASN A 332 22.38 13.27 37.83
CA ASN A 332 22.69 12.09 38.63
C ASN A 332 23.03 10.86 37.76
N MET A 333 23.94 10.01 38.23
CA MET A 333 24.39 8.81 37.51
C MET A 333 23.26 7.80 37.28
N GLN A 334 22.29 7.74 38.20
CA GLN A 334 21.09 6.90 38.06
C GLN A 334 20.16 7.43 36.96
N GLU A 335 19.98 8.75 36.88
CA GLU A 335 19.19 9.41 35.83
C GLU A 335 19.84 9.23 34.46
N ALA A 336 21.17 9.34 34.37
CA ALA A 336 21.92 9.11 33.15
C ALA A 336 21.71 7.68 32.60
N ALA A 337 21.68 6.68 33.49
CA ALA A 337 21.44 5.28 33.12
C ALA A 337 19.99 5.07 32.64
N CYS A 338 18.99 5.66 33.32
CA CYS A 338 17.60 5.64 32.89
C CYS A 338 17.41 6.33 31.53
N PHE A 339 18.02 7.50 31.32
CA PHE A 339 17.98 8.22 30.05
C PHE A 339 18.56 7.37 28.92
N GLU A 340 19.75 6.79 29.13
CA GLU A 340 20.39 5.95 28.11
C GLU A 340 19.53 4.71 27.79
N MET A 341 18.89 4.11 28.80
CA MET A 341 17.98 2.99 28.64
C MET A 341 16.76 3.38 27.81
N VAL A 342 16.05 4.44 28.19
CA VAL A 342 14.85 4.93 27.48
C VAL A 342 15.21 5.32 26.05
N TRP A 343 16.30 6.07 25.84
CA TRP A 343 16.74 6.45 24.49
C TRP A 343 17.03 5.23 23.61
N LYS A 344 17.74 4.24 24.15
CA LYS A 344 18.02 2.98 23.43
C LYS A 344 16.75 2.17 23.18
N MET A 345 15.78 2.20 24.10
CA MET A 345 14.50 1.52 23.94
C MET A 345 13.68 2.18 22.83
N SER A 346 13.45 3.49 22.92
CA SER A 346 12.68 4.27 21.94
C SER A 346 13.31 4.23 20.55
N SER A 347 14.64 4.30 20.43
CA SER A 347 15.33 4.20 19.13
C SER A 347 15.28 2.82 18.48
N ARG A 348 14.92 1.77 19.24
CA ARG A 348 14.73 0.40 18.72
C ARG A 348 13.27 0.06 18.50
N GLU A 349 12.36 0.74 19.19
CA GLU A 349 10.94 0.51 19.10
C GLU A 349 10.36 1.06 17.80
N ARG A 350 9.76 0.18 17.00
CA ARG A 350 9.23 0.52 15.67
C ARG A 350 7.97 1.37 15.73
N ILE A 351 7.07 1.03 16.64
CA ILE A 351 5.81 1.75 16.86
C ILE A 351 6.13 3.21 17.22
N PHE A 352 7.12 3.42 18.09
CA PHE A 352 7.61 4.75 18.42
C PHE A 352 8.07 5.53 17.17
N LYS A 353 8.91 4.93 16.31
CA LYS A 353 9.36 5.56 15.06
C LYS A 353 8.21 5.90 14.12
N GLN A 354 7.28 4.96 13.93
CA GLN A 354 6.11 5.15 13.06
C GLN A 354 5.23 6.31 13.53
N SER A 355 5.07 6.48 14.84
CA SER A 355 4.22 7.54 15.40
C SER A 355 4.91 8.90 15.50
N VAL A 356 6.21 8.93 15.83
CA VAL A 356 6.91 10.17 16.19
C VAL A 356 7.67 10.79 15.03
N TYR A 357 8.29 10.00 14.15
CA TYR A 357 9.11 10.54 13.06
C TYR A 357 8.32 11.33 12.02
N PRO A 358 7.08 10.95 11.63
CA PRO A 358 6.28 11.78 10.73
C PRO A 358 6.04 13.17 11.30
N THR A 359 5.79 13.30 12.61
CA THR A 359 5.58 14.59 13.28
C THR A 359 6.79 15.53 13.17
N PHE A 360 8.01 14.99 13.25
CA PHE A 360 9.22 15.78 13.00
C PHE A 360 9.34 16.21 11.54
N GLY A 361 9.00 15.33 10.60
CA GLY A 361 8.95 15.69 9.18
C GLY A 361 7.92 16.79 8.90
N TYR A 362 6.77 16.75 9.58
CA TYR A 362 5.74 17.78 9.50
C TYR A 362 6.23 19.13 9.99
N LEU A 363 6.91 19.17 11.14
CA LEU A 363 7.53 20.37 11.68
C LEU A 363 8.53 20.97 10.68
N LEU A 364 9.34 20.12 10.04
CA LEU A 364 10.29 20.55 9.01
C LEU A 364 9.59 21.15 7.78
N ILE A 365 8.52 20.49 7.30
CA ILE A 365 7.70 21.02 6.19
C ILE A 365 7.15 22.39 6.56
N PHE A 366 6.62 22.56 7.78
CA PHE A 366 6.12 23.86 8.26
C PHE A 366 7.18 24.96 8.30
N ILE A 367 8.36 24.64 8.83
CA ILE A 367 9.47 25.58 8.85
C ILE A 367 9.81 26.01 7.43
N LEU A 368 10.03 25.06 6.52
CA LEU A 368 10.33 25.35 5.12
C LEU A 368 9.25 26.23 4.51
N MET A 369 7.97 25.90 4.73
CA MET A 369 6.86 26.70 4.23
C MET A 369 6.85 28.13 4.74
N TYR A 370 7.12 28.34 6.03
CA TYR A 370 7.17 29.68 6.61
C TYR A 370 8.32 30.48 5.99
N PHE A 371 9.49 29.86 5.81
CA PHE A 371 10.62 30.48 5.11
C PHE A 371 10.31 30.83 3.66
N PHE A 372 9.63 29.96 2.91
CA PHE A 372 9.25 30.23 1.52
C PHE A 372 8.15 31.31 1.40
N LYS A 373 7.30 31.49 2.41
CA LYS A 373 6.31 32.57 2.47
C LYS A 373 6.94 33.94 2.82
N GLY A 374 8.11 33.96 3.45
CA GLY A 374 8.77 35.16 3.96
C GLY A 374 9.26 36.19 2.92
N LYS A 375 9.05 35.99 1.62
CA LYS A 375 9.33 37.02 0.60
C LYS A 375 8.23 38.10 0.47
N GLU A 376 7.12 37.96 1.18
CA GLU A 376 6.04 38.98 1.25
C GLU A 376 5.92 39.63 2.64
N PHE A 377 6.92 39.51 3.51
CA PHE A 377 6.90 40.19 4.81
C PHE A 377 7.42 41.63 4.65
N SER A 378 6.61 42.52 4.09
CA SER A 378 6.84 43.97 4.22
C SER A 378 6.40 44.41 5.62
N LEU A 379 7.25 45.17 6.31
CA LEU A 379 6.93 45.73 7.64
C LEU A 379 5.76 46.73 7.62
N ASP A 380 5.25 47.09 6.44
CA ASP A 380 4.12 48.00 6.26
C ASP A 380 2.77 47.36 6.57
N SER A 381 2.65 46.03 6.56
CA SER A 381 1.39 45.34 6.90
C SER A 381 1.09 45.28 8.41
N LEU A 382 1.99 45.79 9.25
CA LEU A 382 1.80 45.94 10.70
C LEU A 382 1.44 47.37 11.11
N ARG A 383 1.25 48.30 10.15
CA ARG A 383 0.92 49.71 10.39
C ARG A 383 -0.46 50.14 9.86
N ALA A 384 -1.32 49.22 9.43
CA ALA A 384 -2.70 49.51 9.05
C ALA A 384 -3.69 48.95 10.07
#